data_AF-A0A5C4LSA0-F1
#
_entry.id   AF-A0A5C4LSA0-F1
#
_cell.length_a   1.000
_cell.length_b   1.000
_cell.length_c   1.000
_cell.angle_alpha   90.00
_cell.angle_beta   90.00
_cell.angle_gamma   90.00
#
_symmetry.space_group_name_H-M   'P 1'
#
loop_
_entity.id
_entity.type
_entity.pdbx_description
1 polymer ?
#
loop_
_entity_poly.entity_id
_entity_poly.type
_entity_poly.pdbx_seq_one_letter_code
_entity_poly.pdbx_strand_id
1 'polypeptide(L)'
;MTTPAPYPVRVEASLDPALSRWLWLVKWLLAIPHYIVLAFLWFAFALLSVVAFFAILFTGRYPRAIFEFNVGVLRWTWRVQYYGYQALGTDQYPPFTLADVPEYPARLEVDYPQHLSRGLVLVKWWLLAIPHYIIAALFVGGGSWLVWQGSTRTGNFDWAAGGLVGVLVLIAAIVLLFTGKYPKPIFDFVLGMDRWVLRVAAYAGLMTDQYPPFRMDLGGHELTGPIPGGPEPHEPHAPGPGHHWTGGRIASVIVGAVLALTSMGLLTGGATLLWADKNGRDADGYLSASNTFTTPAYALTTEPVTLSGWTPPANLVGDVRIRATSADPAQAVFIGIAPTAAADRYLANVEYATVRDLSARTMTIHSGTQPAVLPQDAGIWAARTSGLGTQTLSVPMRAGDWTVVVMHPNGSPGLDVLAEAGATAPGLGWLATWVLVGGIVLLAGGVVLIAVPVHRASRQLQPQ
;
A
#
# COMPACT_ATOMS: atom_id res chain seq x y z
N MET A 1 33.74 -23.76 -30.43
CA MET A 1 32.80 -23.46 -29.33
C MET A 1 32.91 -21.97 -29.05
N THR A 2 31.90 -21.19 -29.44
CA THR A 2 31.85 -19.75 -29.12
C THR A 2 31.37 -19.61 -27.69
N THR A 3 32.23 -19.15 -26.79
CA THR A 3 31.83 -18.75 -25.43
C THR A 3 30.69 -17.74 -25.56
N PRO A 4 29.52 -17.95 -24.93
CA PRO A 4 28.44 -16.96 -25.00
C PRO A 4 28.96 -15.63 -24.47
N ALA A 5 28.73 -14.55 -25.23
CA ALA A 5 29.13 -13.22 -24.81
C ALA A 5 28.43 -12.86 -23.48
N PRO A 6 29.15 -12.25 -22.52
CA PRO A 6 28.56 -11.84 -21.25
C PRO A 6 27.43 -10.83 -21.47
N TYR A 7 26.42 -10.87 -20.59
CA TYR A 7 25.29 -9.95 -20.67
C TYR A 7 25.77 -8.51 -20.37
N PRO A 8 25.31 -7.47 -21.10
CA PRO A 8 25.87 -6.12 -21.04
C PRO A 8 25.59 -5.35 -19.74
N VAL A 9 24.82 -5.91 -18.81
CA VAL A 9 24.50 -5.32 -17.51
C VAL A 9 24.94 -6.30 -16.42
N ARG A 10 26.03 -5.95 -15.72
CA ARG A 10 26.64 -6.77 -14.67
C ARG A 10 26.34 -6.16 -13.31
N VAL A 11 25.78 -6.97 -12.42
CA VAL A 11 25.47 -6.56 -11.03
C VAL A 11 26.17 -7.51 -10.07
N GLU A 12 27.10 -6.96 -9.30
CA GLU A 12 27.87 -7.69 -8.30
C GLU A 12 27.54 -7.16 -6.92
N ALA A 13 27.39 -8.07 -5.96
CA ALA A 13 27.31 -7.68 -4.56
C ALA A 13 27.93 -8.71 -3.62
N SER A 14 28.73 -8.23 -2.67
CA SER A 14 29.35 -9.04 -1.63
C SER A 14 28.71 -8.75 -0.27
N LEU A 15 28.14 -9.78 0.36
CA LEU A 15 27.58 -9.66 1.71
C LEU A 15 28.69 -9.32 2.72
N ASP A 16 28.47 -8.29 3.52
CA ASP A 16 29.40 -7.91 4.59
C ASP A 16 29.40 -8.98 5.71
N PRO A 17 30.55 -9.56 6.09
CA PRO A 17 30.62 -10.63 7.09
C PRO A 17 30.21 -10.19 8.51
N ALA A 18 30.18 -8.89 8.80
CA ALA A 18 29.93 -8.36 10.15
C ALA A 18 28.77 -7.35 10.22
N LEU A 19 27.61 -7.71 9.66
CA LEU A 19 26.39 -6.89 9.78
C LEU A 19 25.97 -6.72 11.24
N SER A 20 25.75 -5.47 11.65
CA SER A 20 25.28 -5.14 12.97
C SER A 20 23.80 -5.54 13.16
N ARG A 21 23.49 -5.97 14.38
CA ARG A 21 22.17 -6.52 14.73
C ARG A 21 21.09 -5.44 14.83
N TRP A 22 21.49 -4.19 15.05
CA TRP A 22 20.60 -3.09 15.42
C TRP A 22 20.62 -1.91 14.45
N LEU A 23 21.68 -1.70 13.65
CA LEU A 23 21.75 -0.48 12.81
C LEU A 23 20.63 -0.45 11.77
N TRP A 24 20.13 -1.59 11.31
CA TRP A 24 19.02 -1.64 10.34
C TRP A 24 17.79 -0.86 10.81
N LEU A 25 17.56 -0.70 12.13
CA LEU A 25 16.46 0.12 12.67
C LEU A 25 16.65 1.63 12.47
N VAL A 26 17.88 2.08 12.25
CA VAL A 26 18.25 3.50 12.12
C VAL A 26 18.69 3.86 10.70
N LYS A 27 19.12 2.88 9.89
CA LYS A 27 19.58 3.10 8.50
C LYS A 27 18.59 3.88 7.63
N TRP A 28 17.29 3.69 7.84
CA TRP A 28 16.27 4.40 7.07
C TRP A 28 16.34 5.92 7.24
N LEU A 29 16.67 6.37 8.46
CA LEU A 29 16.85 7.78 8.77
C LEU A 29 18.10 8.32 8.06
N LEU A 30 19.19 7.54 8.07
CA LEU A 30 20.45 7.90 7.40
C LEU A 30 20.34 7.90 5.86
N ALA A 31 19.38 7.15 5.30
CA ALA A 31 19.11 7.13 3.86
C ALA A 31 18.24 8.32 3.38
N ILE A 32 17.60 9.08 4.28
CA ILE A 32 16.74 10.22 3.90
C ILE A 32 17.48 11.23 3.00
N PRO A 33 18.69 11.69 3.33
CA PRO A 33 19.42 12.63 2.48
C PRO A 33 19.69 12.06 1.08
N HIS A 34 19.96 10.76 0.97
CA HIS A 34 20.13 10.10 -0.33
C HIS A 34 18.84 10.09 -1.15
N TYR A 35 17.70 9.77 -0.53
CA TYR A 35 16.42 9.75 -1.23
C TYR A 35 16.03 11.13 -1.77
N ILE A 36 16.31 12.19 -1.02
CA ILE A 36 16.07 13.57 -1.47
C ILE A 36 16.90 13.86 -2.72
N VAL A 37 18.21 13.59 -2.69
CA VAL A 37 19.07 13.85 -3.86
C VAL A 37 18.72 12.95 -5.05
N LEU A 38 18.46 11.66 -4.79
CA LEU A 38 18.05 10.73 -5.83
C LEU A 38 16.72 11.14 -6.47
N ALA A 39 15.77 11.73 -5.75
CA ALA A 39 14.53 12.22 -6.35
C ALA A 39 14.79 13.26 -7.45
N PHE A 40 15.68 14.23 -7.20
CA PHE A 40 16.08 15.21 -8.22
C PHE A 40 16.85 14.56 -9.38
N LEU A 41 17.73 13.60 -9.08
CA LEU A 41 18.50 12.88 -10.10
C LEU A 41 17.62 11.99 -10.99
N TRP A 42 16.61 11.34 -10.43
CA TRP A 42 15.63 10.54 -11.18
C TRP A 42 14.74 11.42 -12.06
N PHE A 43 14.41 12.63 -11.61
CA PHE A 43 13.73 13.61 -12.45
C PHE A 43 14.60 14.01 -13.65
N ALA A 44 15.89 14.30 -13.42
CA ALA A 44 16.84 14.58 -14.48
C ALA A 44 17.05 13.38 -15.42
N PHE A 45 17.14 12.16 -14.86
CA PHE A 45 17.24 10.90 -15.62
C PHE A 45 16.05 10.75 -16.57
N ALA A 46 14.83 11.01 -16.12
CA ALA A 46 13.64 10.91 -16.96
C ALA A 46 13.69 11.91 -18.12
N LEU A 47 14.02 13.17 -17.85
CA LEU A 47 14.13 14.20 -18.88
C LEU A 47 15.22 13.88 -19.90
N LEU A 48 16.40 13.45 -19.42
CA LEU A 48 17.51 13.08 -20.28
C LEU A 48 17.26 11.79 -21.07
N SER A 49 16.45 10.86 -20.54
CA SER A 49 16.02 9.66 -21.26
C SER A 49 15.11 10.01 -22.44
N VAL A 50 14.29 11.07 -22.33
CA VAL A 50 13.52 11.61 -23.48
C VAL A 50 14.45 12.17 -24.54
N VAL A 51 15.49 12.92 -24.13
CA VAL A 51 16.51 13.42 -25.06
C VAL A 51 17.27 12.26 -25.72
N ALA A 52 17.65 11.24 -24.95
CA ALA A 52 18.31 10.05 -25.45
C ALA A 52 17.41 9.26 -26.42
N PHE A 53 16.11 9.17 -26.14
CA PHE A 53 15.12 8.55 -27.03
C PHE A 53 15.16 9.18 -28.43
N PHE A 54 15.06 10.51 -28.53
CA PHE A 54 15.13 11.20 -29.82
C PHE A 54 16.51 11.07 -30.45
N ALA A 55 17.58 11.20 -29.67
CA ALA A 55 18.95 11.04 -30.16
C ALA A 55 19.15 9.65 -30.80
N ILE A 56 18.68 8.58 -30.15
CA ILE A 56 18.77 7.21 -30.68
C ILE A 56 17.87 7.04 -31.90
N LEU A 57 16.66 7.59 -31.90
CA LEU A 57 15.74 7.50 -33.03
C LEU A 57 16.35 8.08 -34.31
N PHE A 58 17.00 9.25 -34.21
CA PHE A 58 17.62 9.92 -35.36
C PHE A 58 19.01 9.39 -35.72
N THR A 59 19.86 9.13 -34.71
CA THR A 59 21.29 8.82 -34.95
C THR A 59 21.62 7.33 -34.81
N GLY A 60 20.79 6.55 -34.11
CA GLY A 60 21.10 5.19 -33.70
C GLY A 60 22.15 5.09 -32.60
N ARG A 61 22.52 6.21 -31.94
CA ARG A 61 23.54 6.27 -30.91
C ARG A 61 23.01 6.93 -29.63
N TYR A 62 23.43 6.39 -28.50
CA TYR A 62 23.12 6.95 -27.19
C TYR A 62 24.15 8.06 -26.86
N PRO A 63 23.76 9.32 -26.59
CA PRO A 63 24.71 10.37 -26.24
C PRO A 63 25.53 9.99 -25.00
N ARG A 64 26.87 9.94 -25.13
CA ARG A 64 27.76 9.39 -24.08
C ARG A 64 27.61 10.09 -22.72
N ALA A 65 27.52 11.42 -22.70
CA ALA A 65 27.32 12.16 -21.46
C ALA A 65 26.00 11.80 -20.75
N ILE A 66 24.93 11.58 -21.51
CA ILE A 66 23.63 11.17 -20.94
C ILE A 66 23.72 9.74 -20.43
N PHE A 67 24.39 8.85 -21.18
CA PHE A 67 24.59 7.46 -20.76
C PHE A 67 25.37 7.39 -19.43
N GLU A 68 26.49 8.09 -19.33
CA GLU A 68 27.33 8.12 -18.12
C GLU A 68 26.57 8.68 -16.91
N PHE A 69 25.78 9.74 -17.11
CA PHE A 69 24.90 10.27 -16.07
C PHE A 69 23.85 9.23 -15.65
N ASN A 70 23.10 8.67 -16.59
CA ASN A 70 22.02 7.75 -16.31
C ASN A 70 22.52 6.47 -15.63
N VAL A 71 23.64 5.89 -16.07
CA VAL A 71 24.31 4.77 -15.40
C VAL A 71 24.77 5.15 -14.00
N GLY A 72 25.27 6.37 -13.82
CA GLY A 72 25.65 6.89 -12.50
C GLY A 72 24.47 6.95 -11.52
N VAL A 73 23.28 7.37 -11.99
CA VAL A 73 22.06 7.40 -11.17
C VAL A 73 21.65 5.97 -10.78
N LEU A 74 21.72 5.01 -11.70
CA LEU A 74 21.43 3.60 -11.40
C LEU A 74 22.45 3.02 -10.40
N ARG A 75 23.75 3.31 -10.54
CA ARG A 75 24.79 2.89 -9.60
C ARG A 75 24.52 3.41 -8.20
N TRP A 76 24.20 4.69 -8.08
CA TRP A 76 23.93 5.29 -6.78
C TRP A 76 22.64 4.73 -6.17
N THR A 77 21.58 4.59 -6.98
CA THR A 77 20.34 3.94 -6.53
C THR A 77 20.62 2.53 -6.00
N TRP A 78 21.43 1.74 -6.71
CA TRP A 78 21.82 0.39 -6.30
C TRP A 78 22.55 0.39 -4.95
N ARG A 79 23.52 1.29 -4.75
CA ARG A 79 24.24 1.41 -3.46
C ARG A 79 23.32 1.73 -2.29
N VAL A 80 22.34 2.62 -2.50
CA VAL A 80 21.38 3.03 -1.46
C VAL A 80 20.39 1.91 -1.16
N GLN A 81 19.91 1.20 -2.18
CA GLN A 81 19.04 0.03 -2.02
C GLN A 81 19.76 -1.11 -1.29
N TYR A 82 21.03 -1.36 -1.63
CA TYR A 82 21.84 -2.39 -1.01
C TYR A 82 22.10 -2.11 0.48
N TYR A 83 22.30 -0.85 0.85
CA TYR A 83 22.43 -0.41 2.24
C TYR A 83 21.09 -0.43 3.00
N GLY A 84 20.01 -0.01 2.34
CA GLY A 84 18.68 0.17 2.93
C GLY A 84 17.81 -1.10 2.96
N TYR A 85 16.50 -0.91 3.08
CA TYR A 85 15.51 -1.98 3.24
C TYR A 85 15.19 -2.79 1.99
N GLN A 86 15.93 -2.63 0.90
CA GLN A 86 15.78 -3.49 -0.27
C GLN A 86 16.70 -4.71 -0.18
N ALA A 87 17.90 -4.60 0.41
CA ALA A 87 18.77 -5.76 0.61
C ALA A 87 19.39 -5.89 2.01
N LEU A 88 19.54 -4.81 2.78
CA LEU A 88 20.25 -4.80 4.07
C LEU A 88 21.62 -5.52 4.02
N GLY A 89 22.31 -5.44 2.88
CA GLY A 89 23.49 -6.25 2.56
C GLY A 89 24.82 -5.68 3.05
N THR A 90 24.86 -4.40 3.44
CA THR A 90 26.05 -3.74 4.00
C THR A 90 25.70 -2.70 5.05
N ASP A 91 26.59 -2.52 6.04
CA ASP A 91 26.54 -1.43 7.00
C ASP A 91 27.36 -0.19 6.56
N GLN A 92 28.10 -0.29 5.46
CA GLN A 92 28.87 0.82 4.92
C GLN A 92 27.95 1.89 4.33
N TYR A 93 28.10 3.15 4.77
CA TYR A 93 27.25 4.24 4.33
C TYR A 93 27.51 4.60 2.85
N PRO A 94 26.47 4.72 1.99
CA PRO A 94 26.67 4.97 0.56
C PRO A 94 27.32 6.34 0.29
N PRO A 95 28.40 6.41 -0.52
CA PRO A 95 28.99 7.69 -0.91
C PRO A 95 28.08 8.47 -1.88
N PHE A 96 28.04 9.80 -1.75
CA PHE A 96 27.29 10.73 -2.62
C PHE A 96 28.02 10.95 -3.94
N THR A 97 28.08 9.92 -4.77
CA THR A 97 28.75 9.97 -6.08
C THR A 97 27.99 9.20 -7.13
N LEU A 98 28.12 9.62 -8.38
CA LEU A 98 27.63 8.91 -9.57
C LEU A 98 28.72 7.99 -10.15
N ALA A 99 29.99 8.21 -9.77
CA ALA A 99 31.10 7.40 -10.23
C ALA A 99 31.02 5.97 -9.68
N ASP A 100 31.75 5.07 -10.33
CA ASP A 100 32.02 3.76 -9.76
C ASP A 100 32.91 3.89 -8.51
N VAL A 101 32.70 3.01 -7.54
CA VAL A 101 33.45 2.96 -6.28
C VAL A 101 33.90 1.51 -6.08
N PRO A 102 35.11 1.15 -6.55
CA PRO A 102 35.54 -0.24 -6.61
C PRO A 102 35.53 -0.96 -5.26
N GLU A 103 35.76 -0.23 -4.18
CA GLU A 103 35.83 -0.74 -2.80
C GLU A 103 34.45 -0.95 -2.17
N TYR A 104 33.38 -0.41 -2.76
CA TYR A 104 32.03 -0.53 -2.20
C TYR A 104 31.43 -1.91 -2.55
N PRO A 105 30.73 -2.58 -1.61
CA PRO A 105 30.29 -3.97 -1.77
C PRO A 105 29.16 -4.18 -2.80
N ALA A 106 28.60 -3.12 -3.39
CA ALA A 106 27.54 -3.19 -4.38
C ALA A 106 27.95 -2.44 -5.66
N ARG A 107 28.16 -3.19 -6.75
CA ARG A 107 28.63 -2.66 -8.03
C ARG A 107 27.64 -2.92 -9.16
N LEU A 108 27.52 -1.93 -10.05
CA LEU A 108 26.71 -1.99 -11.26
C LEU A 108 27.54 -1.46 -12.43
N GLU A 109 27.72 -2.31 -13.43
CA GLU A 109 28.37 -1.97 -14.68
C GLU A 109 27.40 -2.19 -15.85
N VAL A 110 27.36 -1.22 -16.76
CA VAL A 110 26.57 -1.28 -17.98
C VAL A 110 27.50 -0.94 -19.14
N ASP A 111 27.63 -1.88 -20.08
CA ASP A 111 28.46 -1.70 -21.26
C ASP A 111 27.83 -0.66 -22.19
N TYR A 112 28.64 0.28 -22.68
CA TYR A 112 28.17 1.31 -23.60
C TYR A 112 27.80 0.70 -24.96
N PRO A 113 26.55 0.84 -25.43
CA PRO A 113 26.15 0.29 -26.72
C PRO A 113 26.70 1.17 -27.85
N GLN A 114 27.50 0.58 -28.76
CA GLN A 114 28.03 1.33 -29.91
C GLN A 114 26.94 1.75 -30.90
N HIS A 115 25.92 0.91 -31.07
CA HIS A 115 24.77 1.16 -31.93
C HIS A 115 23.51 0.57 -31.27
N LEU A 116 22.40 1.29 -31.41
CA LEU A 116 21.07 0.89 -30.94
C LEU A 116 20.07 0.90 -32.10
N SER A 117 19.07 0.04 -32.01
CA SER A 117 18.04 -0.16 -33.02
C SER A 117 16.98 0.95 -33.00
N ARG A 118 16.95 1.77 -34.05
CA ARG A 118 16.13 3.00 -34.15
C ARG A 118 14.63 2.75 -33.95
N GLY A 119 14.08 1.72 -34.60
CA GLY A 119 12.65 1.41 -34.55
C GLY A 119 12.23 0.68 -33.26
N LEU A 120 13.15 -0.08 -32.66
CA LEU A 120 12.86 -0.84 -31.44
C LEU A 120 12.66 0.12 -30.26
N VAL A 121 13.38 1.25 -30.23
CA VAL A 121 13.20 2.30 -29.22
C VAL A 121 11.75 2.77 -29.06
N LEU A 122 10.90 2.74 -30.10
CA LEU A 122 9.48 3.12 -29.97
C LEU A 122 8.62 2.12 -29.19
N VAL A 123 9.02 0.85 -29.21
CA VAL A 123 8.22 -0.29 -28.70
C VAL A 123 8.84 -0.86 -27.41
N LYS A 124 10.16 -0.78 -27.30
CA LYS A 124 10.98 -1.40 -26.27
C LYS A 124 10.60 -1.02 -24.84
N TRP A 125 10.59 0.29 -24.57
CA TRP A 125 10.59 0.82 -23.21
C TRP A 125 9.22 0.74 -22.54
N TRP A 126 8.13 0.66 -23.30
CA TRP A 126 6.79 0.53 -22.75
C TRP A 126 6.18 -0.82 -23.08
N LEU A 127 6.15 -1.28 -24.34
CA LEU A 127 5.44 -2.50 -24.76
C LEU A 127 6.20 -3.79 -24.44
N LEU A 128 7.48 -3.88 -24.84
CA LEU A 128 8.28 -5.07 -24.54
C LEU A 128 8.62 -5.18 -23.05
N ALA A 129 8.68 -4.06 -22.34
CA ALA A 129 8.91 -4.03 -20.90
C ALA A 129 7.64 -4.29 -20.06
N ILE A 130 6.42 -4.32 -20.64
CA ILE A 130 5.17 -4.58 -19.89
C ILE A 130 5.26 -5.84 -19.02
N PRO A 131 5.68 -7.01 -19.54
CA PRO A 131 5.74 -8.22 -18.73
C PRO A 131 6.65 -8.04 -17.51
N HIS A 132 7.79 -7.35 -17.68
CA HIS A 132 8.70 -7.05 -16.59
C HIS A 132 8.13 -6.03 -15.60
N TYR A 133 7.42 -5.00 -16.07
CA TYR A 133 6.75 -4.05 -15.19
C TYR A 133 5.65 -4.70 -14.35
N ILE A 134 4.88 -5.62 -14.93
CA ILE A 134 3.87 -6.38 -14.20
C ILE A 134 4.54 -7.22 -13.11
N ILE A 135 5.60 -7.95 -13.45
CA ILE A 135 6.33 -8.77 -12.49
C ILE A 135 6.97 -7.89 -11.40
N ALA A 136 7.66 -6.81 -11.76
CA ALA A 136 8.27 -5.89 -10.80
C ALA A 136 7.21 -5.24 -9.90
N ALA A 137 6.06 -4.83 -10.44
CA ALA A 137 4.96 -4.27 -9.66
C ALA A 137 4.34 -5.30 -8.69
N LEU A 138 4.26 -6.58 -9.06
CA LEU A 138 3.83 -7.65 -8.16
C LEU A 138 4.83 -7.87 -7.02
N PHE A 139 6.13 -7.86 -7.31
CA PHE A 139 7.18 -8.10 -6.32
C PHE A 139 7.47 -6.92 -5.40
N VAL A 140 7.34 -5.68 -5.89
CA VAL A 140 7.57 -4.44 -5.13
C VAL A 140 6.29 -3.97 -4.44
N GLY A 141 5.14 -4.04 -5.12
CA GLY A 141 3.88 -3.43 -4.69
C GLY A 141 2.72 -4.38 -4.40
N GLY A 142 2.93 -5.71 -4.46
CA GLY A 142 1.92 -6.68 -4.03
C GLY A 142 0.61 -6.65 -4.84
N GLY A 143 0.64 -6.32 -6.13
CA GLY A 143 -0.55 -6.36 -6.99
C GLY A 143 -1.59 -5.26 -6.76
N SER A 144 -1.29 -4.25 -5.93
CA SER A 144 -2.14 -3.08 -5.67
C SER A 144 -2.58 -2.34 -6.96
N TRP A 145 -1.73 -2.32 -7.99
CA TRP A 145 -2.06 -1.71 -9.29
C TRP A 145 -3.21 -2.44 -10.03
N LEU A 146 -3.34 -3.76 -9.88
CA LEU A 146 -4.45 -4.53 -10.49
C LEU A 146 -5.80 -4.27 -9.79
N VAL A 147 -5.78 -3.80 -8.55
CA VAL A 147 -6.98 -3.48 -7.75
C VAL A 147 -7.44 -2.03 -7.96
N TRP A 148 -6.62 -1.19 -8.59
CA TRP A 148 -6.83 0.27 -8.70
C TRP A 148 -8.01 0.71 -9.59
N GLN A 149 -8.69 -0.20 -10.30
CA GLN A 149 -9.87 0.14 -11.11
C GLN A 149 -11.22 -0.10 -10.40
N GLY A 150 -11.25 -0.67 -9.18
CA GLY A 150 -12.49 -1.24 -8.63
C GLY A 150 -13.11 -0.61 -7.38
N SER A 151 -12.40 0.17 -6.56
CA SER A 151 -12.92 0.48 -5.22
C SER A 151 -12.45 1.79 -4.62
N THR A 152 -13.06 2.90 -5.04
CA THR A 152 -13.22 4.09 -4.17
C THR A 152 -14.32 3.84 -3.14
N ARG A 153 -14.04 2.99 -2.15
CA ARG A 153 -14.80 2.92 -0.90
C ARG A 153 -13.80 2.63 0.21
N THR A 154 -13.78 3.51 1.20
CA THR A 154 -12.93 3.52 2.41
C THR A 154 -11.51 4.05 2.20
N GLY A 155 -11.24 5.21 2.80
CA GLY A 155 -9.90 5.77 3.02
C GLY A 155 -9.13 4.96 4.06
N ASN A 156 -8.84 3.70 3.74
CA ASN A 156 -7.97 2.86 4.55
C ASN A 156 -6.52 3.06 4.11
N PHE A 157 -5.69 3.35 5.10
CA PHE A 157 -4.24 3.46 4.99
C PHE A 157 -3.67 2.09 4.54
N ASP A 158 -3.33 1.96 3.25
CA ASP A 158 -2.79 0.74 2.63
C ASP A 158 -1.34 0.46 3.09
N TRP A 159 -1.16 -0.20 4.23
CA TRP A 159 0.14 -0.73 4.66
C TRP A 159 0.43 -2.15 4.11
N ALA A 160 -0.31 -2.59 3.08
CA ALA A 160 0.04 -3.77 2.27
C ALA A 160 1.07 -3.44 1.16
N ALA A 161 1.79 -2.31 1.28
CA ALA A 161 2.75 -1.79 0.30
C ALA A 161 4.15 -2.42 0.35
N GLY A 162 4.27 -3.66 0.83
CA GLY A 162 5.51 -4.43 0.70
C GLY A 162 5.20 -5.70 -0.08
N GLY A 163 5.50 -5.73 -1.39
CA GLY A 163 5.46 -6.98 -2.13
C GLY A 163 6.41 -8.03 -1.55
N LEU A 164 6.50 -9.23 -2.15
CA LEU A 164 7.27 -10.36 -1.61
C LEU A 164 8.69 -9.96 -1.14
N VAL A 165 9.34 -9.01 -1.81
CA VAL A 165 10.64 -8.45 -1.43
C VAL A 165 10.62 -7.87 -0.01
N GLY A 166 9.65 -7.00 0.31
CA GLY A 166 9.55 -6.37 1.63
C GLY A 166 9.33 -7.39 2.74
N VAL A 167 8.52 -8.43 2.49
CA VAL A 167 8.30 -9.53 3.43
C VAL A 167 9.59 -10.33 3.65
N LEU A 168 10.29 -10.69 2.58
CA LEU A 168 11.53 -11.46 2.68
C LEU A 168 12.64 -10.69 3.38
N VAL A 169 12.79 -9.39 3.10
CA VAL A 169 13.77 -8.54 3.77
C VAL A 169 13.42 -8.36 5.25
N LEU A 170 12.13 -8.22 5.60
CA LEU A 170 11.71 -8.17 7.00
C LEU A 170 12.04 -9.49 7.73
N ILE A 171 11.79 -10.64 7.09
CA ILE A 171 12.19 -11.95 7.64
C ILE A 171 13.71 -12.00 7.83
N ALA A 172 14.48 -11.55 6.84
CA ALA A 172 15.93 -11.50 6.94
C ALA A 172 16.42 -10.58 8.06
N ALA A 173 15.79 -9.41 8.24
CA ALA A 173 16.08 -8.46 9.31
C ALA A 173 15.78 -9.05 10.70
N ILE A 174 14.64 -9.74 10.85
CA ILE A 174 14.27 -10.45 12.08
C ILE A 174 15.27 -11.56 12.38
N VAL A 175 15.64 -12.37 11.38
CA VAL A 175 16.65 -13.42 11.58
C VAL A 175 18.00 -12.83 11.92
N LEU A 176 18.44 -11.77 11.23
CA LEU A 176 19.68 -11.03 11.53
C LEU A 176 19.67 -10.48 12.96
N LEU A 177 18.54 -9.94 13.42
CA LEU A 177 18.37 -9.42 14.78
C LEU A 177 18.64 -10.50 15.83
N PHE A 178 17.99 -11.67 15.69
CA PHE A 178 18.10 -12.76 16.67
C PHE A 178 19.37 -13.60 16.54
N THR A 179 19.90 -13.78 15.34
CA THR A 179 21.04 -14.68 15.07
C THR A 179 22.38 -13.98 14.84
N GLY A 180 22.36 -12.68 14.52
CA GLY A 180 23.53 -11.95 14.04
C GLY A 180 24.04 -12.43 12.68
N LYS A 181 23.28 -13.26 11.96
CA LYS A 181 23.65 -13.80 10.64
C LYS A 181 22.53 -13.55 9.63
N TYR A 182 22.87 -12.98 8.48
CA TYR A 182 21.92 -12.80 7.39
C TYR A 182 21.64 -14.15 6.71
N PRO A 183 20.37 -14.56 6.50
CA PRO A 183 20.05 -15.82 5.82
C PRO A 183 20.52 -15.81 4.36
N LYS A 184 21.57 -16.58 4.04
CA LYS A 184 22.16 -16.64 2.70
C LYS A 184 21.14 -16.97 1.58
N PRO A 185 20.18 -17.91 1.74
CA PRO A 185 19.19 -18.17 0.70
C PRO A 185 18.26 -16.98 0.41
N ILE A 186 17.91 -16.19 1.44
CA ILE A 186 17.10 -14.98 1.26
C ILE A 186 17.93 -13.90 0.56
N PHE A 187 19.20 -13.74 0.97
CA PHE A 187 20.14 -12.84 0.29
C PHE A 187 20.30 -13.18 -1.19
N ASP A 188 20.56 -14.45 -1.51
CA ASP A 188 20.77 -14.91 -2.88
C ASP A 188 19.54 -14.66 -3.75
N PHE A 189 18.33 -14.81 -3.19
CA PHE A 189 17.06 -14.52 -3.86
C PHE A 189 16.82 -13.02 -4.08
N VAL A 190 16.94 -12.21 -3.02
CA VAL A 190 16.76 -10.75 -3.08
C VAL A 190 17.76 -10.15 -4.08
N LEU A 191 19.02 -10.55 -4.01
CA LEU A 191 20.05 -10.10 -4.95
C LEU A 191 19.78 -10.54 -6.39
N GLY A 192 19.30 -11.76 -6.61
CA GLY A 192 18.91 -12.24 -7.93
C GLY A 192 17.77 -11.42 -8.53
N MET A 193 16.81 -11.00 -7.70
CA MET A 193 15.71 -10.13 -8.11
C MET A 193 16.17 -8.68 -8.37
N ASP A 194 17.00 -8.10 -7.51
CA ASP A 194 17.56 -6.76 -7.73
C ASP A 194 18.38 -6.69 -9.02
N ARG A 195 19.19 -7.72 -9.28
CA ARG A 195 19.93 -7.88 -10.55
C ARG A 195 18.98 -7.89 -11.75
N TRP A 196 17.88 -8.64 -11.67
CA TRP A 196 16.87 -8.66 -12.72
C TRP A 196 16.20 -7.30 -12.91
N VAL A 197 15.80 -6.62 -11.84
CA VAL A 197 15.19 -5.27 -11.90
C VAL A 197 16.15 -4.26 -12.52
N LEU A 198 17.44 -4.28 -12.17
CA LEU A 198 18.45 -3.39 -12.74
C LEU A 198 18.66 -3.64 -14.25
N ARG A 199 18.63 -4.91 -14.69
CA ARG A 199 18.65 -5.26 -16.12
C ARG A 199 17.42 -4.71 -16.86
N VAL A 200 16.25 -4.78 -16.22
CA VAL A 200 15.01 -4.19 -16.75
C VAL A 200 15.10 -2.67 -16.82
N ALA A 201 15.61 -2.02 -15.78
CA ALA A 201 15.80 -0.57 -15.75
C ALA A 201 16.77 -0.11 -16.86
N ALA A 202 17.87 -0.83 -17.08
CA ALA A 202 18.80 -0.53 -18.18
C ALA A 202 18.15 -0.73 -19.56
N TYR A 203 17.33 -1.78 -19.74
CA TYR A 203 16.58 -2.02 -20.99
C TYR A 203 15.52 -0.93 -21.25
N ALA A 204 14.75 -0.57 -20.22
CA ALA A 204 13.73 0.48 -20.26
C ALA A 204 14.36 1.86 -20.51
N GLY A 205 15.51 2.13 -19.89
CA GLY A 205 16.32 3.34 -20.10
C GLY A 205 17.09 3.37 -21.42
N LEU A 206 16.81 2.43 -22.34
CA LEU A 206 17.39 2.32 -23.69
C LEU A 206 18.92 2.11 -23.70
N MET A 207 19.50 1.63 -22.61
CA MET A 207 20.96 1.42 -22.48
C MET A 207 21.44 0.12 -23.12
N THR A 208 20.56 -0.85 -23.33
CA THR A 208 20.90 -2.15 -23.94
C THR A 208 19.81 -2.60 -24.89
N ASP A 209 20.21 -3.20 -26.02
CA ASP A 209 19.28 -3.84 -26.94
C ASP A 209 18.85 -5.26 -26.59
N GLN A 210 19.61 -5.91 -25.72
CA GLN A 210 19.34 -7.28 -25.30
C GLN A 210 18.19 -7.34 -24.30
N TYR A 211 17.20 -8.17 -24.59
CA TYR A 211 16.01 -8.35 -23.75
C TYR A 211 16.39 -9.04 -22.42
N PRO A 212 15.94 -8.53 -21.25
CA PRO A 212 16.29 -9.11 -19.96
C PRO A 212 15.74 -10.53 -19.81
N PRO A 213 16.59 -11.53 -19.47
CA PRO A 213 16.13 -12.90 -19.33
C PRO A 213 15.25 -13.05 -18.07
N PHE A 214 14.18 -13.87 -18.15
CA PHE A 214 13.30 -14.21 -17.02
C PHE A 214 13.90 -15.25 -16.06
N ARG A 215 15.19 -15.09 -15.73
CA ARG A 215 15.87 -15.93 -14.75
C ARG A 215 16.42 -15.07 -13.62
N MET A 216 16.26 -15.55 -12.39
CA MET A 216 16.89 -14.97 -11.22
C MET A 216 18.26 -15.63 -11.09
N ASP A 217 19.32 -14.92 -11.47
CA ASP A 217 20.68 -15.40 -11.26
C ASP A 217 20.97 -15.30 -9.76
N LEU A 218 20.87 -16.41 -9.03
CA LEU A 218 21.05 -16.46 -7.57
C LEU A 218 22.53 -16.30 -7.20
N GLY A 219 22.81 -15.52 -6.15
CA GLY A 219 24.15 -15.39 -5.57
C GLY A 219 24.95 -14.14 -5.97
N GLY A 220 26.01 -13.87 -5.20
CA GLY A 220 26.83 -12.65 -5.21
C GLY A 220 27.56 -12.30 -6.51
N HIS A 221 27.93 -13.32 -7.29
CA HIS A 221 28.74 -13.17 -8.50
C HIS A 221 28.09 -13.84 -9.71
N GLU A 222 28.20 -13.22 -10.89
CA GLU A 222 27.82 -13.86 -12.15
C GLU A 222 28.87 -14.92 -12.51
N LEU A 223 28.45 -16.19 -12.64
CA LEU A 223 29.32 -17.30 -13.04
C LEU A 223 29.89 -17.04 -14.44
N THR A 224 31.08 -16.47 -14.50
CA THR A 224 31.82 -16.22 -15.74
C THR A 224 33.03 -17.15 -15.76
N GLY A 225 32.80 -18.44 -16.03
CA GLY A 225 33.87 -19.42 -16.15
C GLY A 225 33.53 -20.48 -17.21
N PRO A 226 34.50 -20.98 -18.00
CA PRO A 226 34.29 -22.10 -18.90
C PRO A 226 33.80 -23.31 -18.10
N ILE A 227 32.82 -24.05 -18.59
CA ILE A 227 32.63 -25.45 -18.16
C ILE A 227 33.87 -26.19 -18.68
N PRO A 228 34.78 -26.70 -17.81
CA PRO A 228 35.83 -27.57 -18.28
C PRO A 228 35.16 -28.89 -18.64
N GLY A 229 34.97 -29.12 -19.93
CA GLY A 229 34.60 -30.42 -20.45
C GLY A 229 35.79 -31.36 -20.33
N GLY A 230 35.65 -32.36 -19.47
CA GLY A 230 36.48 -33.56 -19.42
C GLY A 230 35.88 -34.53 -18.40
N PRO A 231 35.55 -35.79 -18.75
CA PRO A 231 35.12 -36.77 -17.77
C PRO A 231 36.32 -37.18 -16.92
N GLU A 232 36.53 -36.50 -15.79
CA GLU A 232 37.40 -37.01 -14.74
C GLU A 232 36.63 -38.04 -13.90
N PRO A 233 37.28 -39.14 -13.48
CA PRO A 233 36.67 -40.15 -12.64
C PRO A 233 36.12 -39.50 -11.38
N HIS A 234 34.82 -39.71 -11.11
CA HIS A 234 34.23 -39.32 -9.84
C HIS A 234 34.94 -40.06 -8.70
N GLU A 235 35.93 -39.41 -8.08
CA GLU A 235 36.29 -39.74 -6.71
C GLU A 235 35.09 -39.38 -5.84
N PRO A 236 34.54 -40.33 -5.05
CA PRO A 236 33.42 -40.05 -4.18
C PRO A 236 33.88 -39.06 -3.11
N HIS A 237 33.56 -37.78 -3.34
CA HIS A 237 33.65 -36.75 -2.31
C HIS A 237 32.78 -37.20 -1.14
N ALA A 238 33.42 -37.42 0.01
CA ALA A 238 32.71 -37.64 1.26
C ALA A 238 31.69 -36.51 1.46
N PRO A 239 30.45 -36.80 1.89
CA PRO A 239 29.44 -35.78 2.09
C PRO A 239 29.96 -34.79 3.14
N GLY A 240 30.28 -33.57 2.69
CA GLY A 240 30.53 -32.46 3.59
C GLY A 240 29.31 -32.24 4.50
N PRO A 241 29.49 -31.73 5.73
CA PRO A 241 28.40 -31.58 6.69
C PRO A 241 27.34 -30.60 6.11
N GLY A 242 26.29 -31.19 5.56
CA GLY A 242 25.23 -30.50 4.85
C GLY A 242 24.37 -29.62 5.77
N HIS A 243 24.05 -28.45 5.24
CA HIS A 243 23.11 -27.43 5.68
C HIS A 243 21.94 -27.95 6.56
N HIS A 244 21.86 -27.49 7.80
CA HIS A 244 20.95 -28.01 8.84
C HIS A 244 19.59 -27.28 8.91
N TRP A 245 19.09 -26.77 7.80
CA TRP A 245 17.70 -26.26 7.69
C TRP A 245 16.83 -27.35 7.07
N THR A 246 16.10 -28.09 7.90
CA THR A 246 15.09 -29.03 7.41
C THR A 246 13.88 -28.27 6.86
N GLY A 247 13.20 -28.80 5.84
CA GLY A 247 12.00 -28.17 5.26
C GLY A 247 10.93 -27.83 6.31
N GLY A 248 10.82 -28.61 7.39
CA GLY A 248 9.95 -28.31 8.52
C GLY A 248 10.36 -27.07 9.34
N ARG A 249 11.66 -26.79 9.49
CA ARG A 249 12.13 -25.55 10.14
C ARG A 249 11.84 -24.33 9.28
N ILE A 250 12.01 -24.46 7.96
CA ILE A 250 11.66 -23.40 7.00
C ILE A 250 10.15 -23.13 7.04
N ALA A 251 9.32 -24.17 6.99
CA ALA A 251 7.86 -24.04 7.09
C ALA A 251 7.42 -23.39 8.42
N SER A 252 8.03 -23.76 9.55
CA SER A 252 7.77 -23.13 10.86
C SER A 252 8.07 -21.63 10.86
N VAL A 253 9.18 -21.21 10.25
CA VAL A 253 9.55 -19.78 10.15
C VAL A 253 8.58 -19.04 9.24
N ILE A 254 8.19 -19.63 8.10
CA ILE A 254 7.20 -19.03 7.19
C ILE A 254 5.86 -18.83 7.90
N VAL A 255 5.35 -19.86 8.58
CA VAL A 255 4.10 -19.78 9.33
C VAL A 255 4.22 -18.75 10.45
N GLY A 256 5.33 -18.74 11.20
CA GLY A 256 5.57 -17.77 12.25
C GLY A 256 5.63 -16.33 11.74
N ALA A 257 6.23 -16.10 10.57
CA ALA A 257 6.28 -14.78 9.92
C ALA A 257 4.90 -14.31 9.46
N VAL A 258 4.09 -15.21 8.87
CA VAL A 258 2.70 -14.91 8.48
C VAL A 258 1.86 -14.55 9.69
N LEU A 259 1.99 -15.27 10.81
CA LEU A 259 1.29 -14.95 12.06
C LEU A 259 1.73 -13.60 12.65
N ALA A 260 3.03 -13.30 12.64
CA ALA A 260 3.56 -12.03 13.12
C ALA A 260 3.07 -10.84 12.26
N LEU A 261 3.01 -11.00 10.94
CA LEU A 261 2.46 -9.99 10.02
C LEU A 261 0.96 -9.77 10.24
N THR A 262 0.20 -10.86 10.39
CA THR A 262 -1.24 -10.80 10.66
C THR A 262 -1.52 -10.13 12.00
N SER A 263 -0.72 -10.47 13.02
CA SER A 263 -0.76 -9.85 14.34
C SER A 263 -0.58 -8.34 14.28
N MET A 264 0.41 -7.84 13.52
CA MET A 264 0.69 -6.41 13.45
C MET A 264 -0.50 -5.61 12.91
N GLY A 265 -1.25 -6.18 11.95
CA GLY A 265 -2.48 -5.58 11.45
C GLY A 265 -3.60 -5.52 12.48
N LEU A 266 -3.78 -6.61 13.24
CA LEU A 266 -4.75 -6.62 14.34
C LEU A 266 -4.35 -5.65 15.46
N LEU A 267 -3.06 -5.58 15.81
CA LEU A 267 -2.59 -4.66 16.85
C LEU A 267 -2.81 -3.20 16.45
N THR A 268 -2.46 -2.84 15.21
CA THR A 268 -2.62 -1.48 14.71
C THR A 268 -4.10 -1.12 14.52
N GLY A 269 -4.88 -2.04 13.95
CA GLY A 269 -6.34 -1.89 13.79
C GLY A 269 -7.06 -1.77 15.14
N GLY A 270 -6.73 -2.63 16.10
CA GLY A 270 -7.29 -2.56 17.46
C GLY A 270 -6.90 -1.27 18.19
N ALA A 271 -5.66 -0.82 18.06
CA ALA A 271 -5.19 0.42 18.69
C ALA A 271 -5.87 1.66 18.08
N THR A 272 -6.03 1.71 16.76
CA THR A 272 -6.74 2.81 16.06
C THR A 272 -8.23 2.82 16.41
N LEU A 273 -8.88 1.65 16.47
CA LEU A 273 -10.27 1.54 16.91
C LEU A 273 -10.45 2.01 18.36
N LEU A 274 -9.56 1.62 19.29
CA LEU A 274 -9.59 2.11 20.68
C LEU A 274 -9.32 3.61 20.78
N TRP A 275 -8.40 4.14 19.97
CA TRP A 275 -8.12 5.57 19.93
C TRP A 275 -9.34 6.34 19.43
N ALA A 276 -9.99 5.90 18.36
CA ALA A 276 -11.22 6.49 17.84
C ALA A 276 -12.36 6.40 18.86
N ASP A 277 -12.47 5.26 19.56
CA ASP A 277 -13.46 5.06 20.63
C ASP A 277 -13.28 6.06 21.79
N LYS A 278 -12.04 6.37 22.15
CA LYS A 278 -11.68 7.26 23.26
C LYS A 278 -11.73 8.73 22.91
N ASN A 279 -11.38 9.11 21.67
CA ASN A 279 -11.16 10.50 21.27
C ASN A 279 -12.22 11.02 20.30
N GLY A 280 -12.94 10.14 19.60
CA GLY A 280 -13.90 10.52 18.55
C GLY A 280 -15.34 10.70 19.05
N ARG A 281 -15.63 10.38 20.32
CA ARG A 281 -16.99 10.46 20.88
C ARG A 281 -17.29 11.88 21.37
N ASP A 282 -18.49 12.37 21.08
CA ASP A 282 -19.01 13.62 21.65
C ASP A 282 -19.37 13.45 23.14
N ALA A 283 -19.81 14.55 23.79
CA ALA A 283 -20.20 14.55 25.20
C ALA A 283 -21.38 13.61 25.50
N ASP A 284 -22.18 13.28 24.49
CA ASP A 284 -23.33 12.37 24.58
C ASP A 284 -22.93 10.92 24.25
N GLY A 285 -21.67 10.66 23.92
CA GLY A 285 -21.14 9.33 23.60
C GLY A 285 -21.31 8.87 22.15
N TYR A 286 -21.69 9.76 21.23
CA TYR A 286 -21.89 9.48 19.81
C TYR A 286 -20.61 9.70 19.02
N LEU A 287 -20.34 8.80 18.06
CA LEU A 287 -19.41 9.06 16.97
C LEU A 287 -20.20 9.75 15.87
N SER A 288 -19.90 11.02 15.59
CA SER A 288 -20.65 11.83 14.62
C SER A 288 -19.80 12.31 13.45
N ALA A 289 -20.45 12.40 12.29
CA ALA A 289 -19.93 13.05 11.09
C ALA A 289 -20.86 14.21 10.75
N SER A 290 -20.29 15.37 10.44
CA SER A 290 -21.05 16.58 10.10
C SER A 290 -20.52 17.24 8.83
N ASN A 291 -21.43 17.86 8.07
CA ASN A 291 -21.09 18.64 6.88
C ASN A 291 -22.17 19.68 6.59
N THR A 292 -21.78 20.79 5.95
CA THR A 292 -22.71 21.85 5.56
C THR A 292 -23.18 21.63 4.14
N PHE A 293 -24.49 21.72 3.93
CA PHE A 293 -25.14 21.51 2.66
C PHE A 293 -26.00 22.71 2.30
N THR A 294 -25.71 23.30 1.13
CA THR A 294 -26.43 24.44 0.58
C THR A 294 -27.02 24.04 -0.76
N THR A 295 -28.35 24.16 -0.91
CA THR A 295 -29.07 23.79 -2.14
C THR A 295 -30.22 24.75 -2.41
N PRO A 296 -30.49 25.13 -3.67
CA PRO A 296 -31.67 25.93 -4.02
C PRO A 296 -32.99 25.15 -3.91
N ALA A 297 -32.94 23.82 -3.83
CA ALA A 297 -34.11 22.95 -3.83
C ALA A 297 -35.00 23.10 -2.57
N TYR A 298 -36.21 22.54 -2.60
CA TYR A 298 -37.16 22.58 -1.47
C TYR A 298 -36.87 21.53 -0.39
N ALA A 299 -36.12 20.49 -0.75
CA ALA A 299 -35.77 19.41 0.16
C ALA A 299 -34.36 18.89 -0.09
N LEU A 300 -33.72 18.41 0.97
CA LEU A 300 -32.48 17.66 0.95
C LEU A 300 -32.77 16.24 1.45
N THR A 301 -32.34 15.23 0.71
CA THR A 301 -32.57 13.82 1.04
C THR A 301 -31.29 13.02 1.05
N THR A 302 -31.32 11.87 1.74
CA THR A 302 -30.24 10.87 1.66
C THR A 302 -30.54 9.84 0.59
N GLU A 303 -29.51 9.19 0.05
CA GLU A 303 -29.71 7.91 -0.65
C GLU A 303 -30.44 6.89 0.27
N PRO A 304 -31.22 5.95 -0.30
CA PRO A 304 -31.92 4.93 0.48
C PRO A 304 -30.94 4.16 1.37
N VAL A 305 -31.15 4.24 2.68
CA VAL A 305 -30.34 3.49 3.64
C VAL A 305 -30.99 2.13 3.83
N THR A 306 -30.42 1.11 3.19
CA THR A 306 -30.88 -0.27 3.33
C THR A 306 -30.35 -0.89 4.63
N LEU A 307 -31.21 -1.07 5.62
CA LEU A 307 -30.88 -1.83 6.83
C LEU A 307 -31.11 -3.33 6.56
N SER A 308 -30.18 -3.96 5.82
CA SER A 308 -30.24 -5.38 5.44
C SER A 308 -29.44 -6.30 6.39
N GLY A 309 -29.83 -7.58 6.45
CA GLY A 309 -29.65 -8.53 7.55
C GLY A 309 -28.24 -8.99 7.97
N TRP A 310 -27.16 -8.28 7.65
CA TRP A 310 -25.95 -8.39 8.46
C TRP A 310 -26.08 -7.42 9.64
N THR A 311 -26.83 -7.83 10.66
CA THR A 311 -26.84 -7.12 11.93
C THR A 311 -25.49 -7.39 12.60
N PRO A 312 -24.59 -6.40 12.76
CA PRO A 312 -23.52 -6.55 13.73
C PRO A 312 -24.19 -6.95 15.06
N PRO A 313 -23.59 -7.86 15.87
CA PRO A 313 -24.24 -8.32 17.09
C PRO A 313 -24.74 -7.12 17.90
N ALA A 314 -25.95 -7.23 18.47
CA ALA A 314 -26.78 -6.11 18.95
C ALA A 314 -26.11 -5.15 19.95
N ASN A 315 -24.92 -5.50 20.42
CA ASN A 315 -24.05 -4.75 21.29
C ASN A 315 -22.97 -3.93 20.58
N LEU A 316 -22.87 -3.92 19.24
CA LEU A 316 -21.84 -3.19 18.48
C LEU A 316 -22.21 -1.74 18.12
N VAL A 317 -23.42 -1.53 17.61
CA VAL A 317 -23.98 -0.21 17.26
C VAL A 317 -25.28 -0.05 18.04
N GLY A 318 -25.41 1.06 18.78
CA GLY A 318 -26.58 1.42 19.57
C GLY A 318 -27.42 2.47 18.86
N ASP A 319 -27.91 3.46 19.60
CA ASP A 319 -28.79 4.51 19.08
C ASP A 319 -28.14 5.34 17.95
N VAL A 320 -28.92 5.63 16.91
CA VAL A 320 -28.55 6.57 15.84
C VAL A 320 -29.31 7.87 16.02
N ARG A 321 -28.60 8.97 15.87
CA ARG A 321 -29.08 10.34 16.00
C ARG A 321 -28.76 11.12 14.74
N ILE A 322 -29.72 11.90 14.26
CA ILE A 322 -29.55 12.86 13.18
C ILE A 322 -29.81 14.24 13.75
N ARG A 323 -28.93 15.19 13.44
CA ARG A 323 -29.09 16.61 13.76
C ARG A 323 -29.05 17.43 12.48
N ALA A 324 -29.91 18.42 12.39
CA ALA A 324 -29.81 19.46 11.36
C ALA A 324 -29.90 20.83 12.03
N THR A 325 -29.01 21.72 11.65
CA THR A 325 -29.00 23.10 12.13
C THR A 325 -29.05 24.02 10.93
N SER A 326 -30.04 24.92 10.88
CA SER A 326 -30.08 25.98 9.87
C SER A 326 -28.89 26.91 10.03
N ALA A 327 -28.24 27.30 8.92
CA ALA A 327 -27.20 28.32 8.94
C ALA A 327 -27.76 29.71 9.29
N ASP A 328 -29.04 29.95 8.96
CA ASP A 328 -29.79 31.13 9.38
C ASP A 328 -30.59 30.82 10.65
N PRO A 329 -30.27 31.43 11.80
CA PRO A 329 -30.98 31.20 13.08
C PRO A 329 -32.46 31.56 13.04
N ALA A 330 -32.90 32.41 12.10
CA ALA A 330 -34.29 32.80 11.95
C ALA A 330 -35.12 31.79 11.13
N GLN A 331 -34.47 30.84 10.45
CA GLN A 331 -35.13 29.83 9.65
C GLN A 331 -35.29 28.53 10.42
N ALA A 332 -36.51 28.01 10.45
CA ALA A 332 -36.81 26.74 11.05
C ALA A 332 -36.47 25.60 10.08
N VAL A 333 -35.97 24.49 10.62
CA VAL A 333 -35.68 23.27 9.85
C VAL A 333 -36.62 22.16 10.30
N PHE A 334 -37.10 21.38 9.33
CA PHE A 334 -37.86 20.15 9.54
C PHE A 334 -36.95 18.96 9.19
N ILE A 335 -36.94 17.94 10.04
CA ILE A 335 -36.29 16.65 9.80
C ILE A 335 -37.35 15.56 9.90
N GLY A 336 -37.49 14.74 8.87
CA GLY A 336 -38.41 13.61 8.84
C GLY A 336 -37.73 12.33 8.35
N ILE A 337 -38.08 11.21 8.97
CA ILE A 337 -37.65 9.88 8.55
C ILE A 337 -38.88 9.11 8.10
N ALA A 338 -38.88 8.61 6.88
CA ALA A 338 -39.97 7.83 6.32
C ALA A 338 -39.43 6.60 5.59
N PRO A 339 -40.24 5.54 5.44
CA PRO A 339 -39.93 4.45 4.52
C PRO A 339 -39.64 5.02 3.13
N THR A 340 -38.61 4.53 2.45
CA THR A 340 -38.16 5.07 1.14
C THR A 340 -39.32 5.19 0.15
N ALA A 341 -40.16 4.17 0.01
CA ALA A 341 -41.32 4.20 -0.87
C ALA A 341 -42.40 5.25 -0.51
N ALA A 342 -42.46 5.72 0.74
CA ALA A 342 -43.35 6.80 1.16
C ALA A 342 -42.71 8.18 0.93
N ALA A 343 -41.41 8.31 1.18
CA ALA A 343 -40.65 9.52 0.88
C ALA A 343 -40.65 9.80 -0.63
N ASP A 344 -40.38 8.79 -1.46
CA ASP A 344 -40.37 8.91 -2.93
C ASP A 344 -41.73 9.38 -3.47
N ARG A 345 -42.83 8.86 -2.91
CA ARG A 345 -44.19 9.29 -3.30
C ARG A 345 -44.46 10.74 -2.94
N TYR A 346 -44.01 11.19 -1.77
CA TYR A 346 -44.15 12.57 -1.34
C TYR A 346 -43.30 13.52 -2.19
N LEU A 347 -42.11 13.08 -2.61
CA LEU A 347 -41.15 13.87 -3.39
C LEU A 347 -41.31 13.76 -4.90
N ALA A 348 -42.19 12.89 -5.41
CA ALA A 348 -42.30 12.56 -6.83
C ALA A 348 -42.45 13.79 -7.76
N ASN A 349 -43.10 14.86 -7.28
CA ASN A 349 -43.29 16.11 -8.03
C ASN A 349 -42.59 17.32 -7.38
N VAL A 350 -41.77 17.08 -6.35
CA VAL A 350 -41.08 18.14 -5.60
C VAL A 350 -39.67 18.29 -6.12
N GLU A 351 -39.15 19.52 -6.20
CA GLU A 351 -37.72 19.70 -6.46
C GLU A 351 -36.91 19.42 -5.19
N TYR A 352 -36.00 18.45 -5.25
CA TYR A 352 -35.16 18.04 -4.12
C TYR A 352 -33.73 17.70 -4.54
N ALA A 353 -32.80 17.76 -3.60
CA ALA A 353 -31.41 17.35 -3.79
C ALA A 353 -31.11 16.09 -2.98
N THR A 354 -30.48 15.10 -3.61
CA THR A 354 -30.06 13.85 -2.96
C THR A 354 -28.57 13.88 -2.64
N VAL A 355 -28.22 13.51 -1.41
CA VAL A 355 -26.85 13.37 -0.90
C VAL A 355 -26.51 11.89 -0.77
N ARG A 356 -25.38 11.49 -1.37
CA ARG A 356 -24.90 10.10 -1.39
C ARG A 356 -24.18 9.68 -0.10
N ASP A 357 -23.38 10.58 0.46
CA ASP A 357 -22.61 10.36 1.67
C ASP A 357 -22.44 11.70 2.40
N LEU A 358 -22.53 11.71 3.73
CA LEU A 358 -22.29 12.92 4.54
C LEU A 358 -20.90 13.51 4.32
N SER A 359 -19.92 12.67 3.97
CA SER A 359 -18.55 13.07 3.64
C SER A 359 -18.39 13.61 2.21
N ALA A 360 -19.32 13.28 1.30
CA ALA A 360 -19.28 13.73 -0.09
C ALA A 360 -20.02 15.06 -0.25
N ARG A 361 -19.37 16.05 -0.88
CA ARG A 361 -20.00 17.33 -1.25
C ARG A 361 -20.85 17.25 -2.51
N THR A 362 -20.88 16.10 -3.18
CA THR A 362 -21.59 15.92 -4.44
C THR A 362 -23.06 15.64 -4.19
N MET A 363 -23.93 16.46 -4.78
CA MET A 363 -25.39 16.32 -4.73
C MET A 363 -25.96 16.11 -6.13
N THR A 364 -27.04 15.35 -6.22
CA THR A 364 -27.84 15.26 -7.45
C THR A 364 -29.15 16.00 -7.25
N ILE A 365 -29.42 17.00 -8.11
CA ILE A 365 -30.66 17.78 -8.06
C ILE A 365 -31.70 17.11 -8.95
N HIS A 366 -32.88 16.89 -8.39
CA HIS A 366 -34.06 16.38 -9.06
C HIS A 366 -35.03 17.53 -9.28
N SER A 367 -35.30 17.88 -10.55
CA SER A 367 -36.20 18.97 -10.90
C SER A 367 -37.65 18.63 -10.56
N GLY A 368 -38.41 19.63 -10.12
CA GLY A 368 -39.80 19.48 -9.72
C GLY A 368 -40.43 20.82 -9.38
N THR A 369 -41.45 20.80 -8.52
CA THR A 369 -42.22 21.97 -8.09
C THR A 369 -42.22 22.11 -6.56
N GLN A 370 -42.94 23.10 -6.03
CA GLN A 370 -43.14 23.25 -4.59
C GLN A 370 -43.90 22.05 -3.99
N PRO A 371 -43.62 21.63 -2.75
CA PRO A 371 -44.43 20.63 -2.04
C PRO A 371 -45.92 21.00 -2.00
N ALA A 372 -46.78 20.11 -2.52
CA ALA A 372 -48.23 20.29 -2.51
C ALA A 372 -48.85 20.16 -1.10
N VAL A 373 -48.20 19.40 -0.22
CA VAL A 373 -48.58 19.21 1.18
C VAL A 373 -47.37 19.58 2.02
N LEU A 374 -47.57 20.33 3.10
CA LEU A 374 -46.47 20.67 4.00
C LEU A 374 -45.94 19.40 4.70
N PRO A 375 -44.65 19.35 5.06
CA PRO A 375 -44.09 18.20 5.75
C PRO A 375 -44.84 17.84 7.04
N GLN A 376 -45.42 18.83 7.69
CA GLN A 376 -46.13 18.68 8.96
C GLN A 376 -47.48 17.97 8.80
N ASP A 377 -48.04 17.98 7.60
CA ASP A 377 -49.37 17.44 7.30
C ASP A 377 -49.30 16.16 6.45
N ALA A 378 -48.11 15.82 5.93
CA ALA A 378 -47.92 14.70 5.01
C ALA A 378 -48.26 13.31 5.59
N GLY A 379 -48.24 13.12 6.91
CA GLY A 379 -48.63 11.86 7.57
C GLY A 379 -47.76 10.63 7.27
N ILE A 380 -46.61 10.79 6.59
CA ILE A 380 -45.73 9.69 6.16
C ILE A 380 -44.58 9.36 7.12
N TRP A 381 -44.32 10.24 8.09
CA TRP A 381 -43.10 10.20 8.89
C TRP A 381 -43.20 9.19 10.03
N ALA A 382 -42.24 8.28 10.10
CA ALA A 382 -42.07 7.39 11.24
C ALA A 382 -41.51 8.14 12.48
N ALA A 383 -40.66 9.13 12.24
CA ALA A 383 -40.16 10.06 13.24
C ALA A 383 -39.95 11.43 12.59
N ARG A 384 -40.27 12.51 13.32
CA ARG A 384 -40.09 13.88 12.81
C ARG A 384 -39.84 14.88 13.94
N THR A 385 -39.16 15.97 13.60
CA THR A 385 -39.02 17.15 14.46
C THR A 385 -38.95 18.42 13.60
N SER A 386 -39.33 19.56 14.16
CA SER A 386 -39.26 20.84 13.48
C SER A 386 -39.16 22.00 14.45
N GLY A 387 -38.34 22.99 14.13
CA GLY A 387 -38.19 24.19 14.95
C GLY A 387 -37.01 25.04 14.53
N LEU A 388 -36.80 26.13 15.28
CA LEU A 388 -35.63 27.00 15.15
C LEU A 388 -34.39 26.35 15.78
N GLY A 389 -33.21 26.72 15.31
CA GLY A 389 -31.94 26.21 15.80
C GLY A 389 -31.70 24.72 15.49
N THR A 390 -30.85 24.07 16.29
CA THR A 390 -30.49 22.67 16.09
C THR A 390 -31.64 21.73 16.44
N GLN A 391 -32.11 21.00 15.44
CA GLN A 391 -33.14 19.98 15.61
C GLN A 391 -32.48 18.60 15.69
N THR A 392 -32.88 17.80 16.68
CA THR A 392 -32.32 16.46 16.92
C THR A 392 -33.41 15.40 16.77
N LEU A 393 -33.13 14.35 16.01
CA LEU A 393 -34.03 13.24 15.78
C LEU A 393 -33.33 11.90 16.00
N SER A 394 -33.89 11.04 16.86
CA SER A 394 -33.39 9.68 17.05
C SER A 394 -34.06 8.73 16.05
N VAL A 395 -33.26 7.90 15.38
CA VAL A 395 -33.73 6.98 14.34
C VAL A 395 -34.23 5.69 14.98
N PRO A 396 -35.49 5.29 14.77
CA PRO A 396 -35.95 3.97 15.20
C PRO A 396 -35.26 2.89 14.36
N MET A 397 -34.33 2.13 14.94
CA MET A 397 -33.62 1.02 14.30
C MET A 397 -34.58 -0.13 13.97
N ARG A 398 -35.29 -0.04 12.85
CA ARG A 398 -36.15 -1.10 12.31
C ARG A 398 -35.62 -1.53 10.95
N ALA A 399 -35.57 -2.84 10.71
CA ALA A 399 -35.18 -3.37 9.40
C ALA A 399 -36.09 -2.81 8.30
N GLY A 400 -35.50 -2.36 7.20
CA GLY A 400 -36.20 -1.71 6.10
C GLY A 400 -35.35 -0.65 5.40
N ASP A 401 -35.92 -0.09 4.34
CA ASP A 401 -35.32 0.98 3.58
C ASP A 401 -35.86 2.32 4.07
N TRP A 402 -34.97 3.17 4.55
CA TRP A 402 -35.31 4.45 5.15
C TRP A 402 -34.68 5.60 4.38
N THR A 403 -35.43 6.68 4.26
CA THR A 403 -34.96 7.94 3.68
C THR A 403 -35.16 9.06 4.69
N VAL A 404 -34.11 9.86 4.88
CA VAL A 404 -34.16 11.07 5.70
C VAL A 404 -34.44 12.24 4.77
N VAL A 405 -35.40 13.08 5.15
CA VAL A 405 -35.78 14.28 4.41
C VAL A 405 -35.62 15.48 5.33
N VAL A 406 -34.86 16.46 4.87
CA VAL A 406 -34.66 17.76 5.52
C VAL A 406 -35.27 18.83 4.62
N MET A 407 -36.13 19.69 5.17
CA MET A 407 -36.77 20.78 4.43
C MET A 407 -37.16 21.93 5.36
N HIS A 408 -37.58 23.06 4.81
CA HIS A 408 -38.22 24.08 5.63
C HIS A 408 -39.66 23.67 6.00
N PRO A 409 -40.12 23.87 7.25
CA PRO A 409 -41.47 23.50 7.68
C PRO A 409 -42.59 24.22 6.92
N ASN A 410 -42.27 25.37 6.31
CA ASN A 410 -43.17 26.19 5.50
C ASN A 410 -43.15 25.83 3.99
N GLY A 411 -42.33 24.86 3.57
CA GLY A 411 -42.20 24.46 2.17
C GLY A 411 -41.56 25.53 1.27
N SER A 412 -40.74 26.43 1.82
CA SER A 412 -39.94 27.40 1.05
C SER A 412 -38.68 26.75 0.44
N PRO A 413 -38.20 27.23 -0.72
CA PRO A 413 -36.98 26.72 -1.34
C PRO A 413 -35.72 27.31 -0.67
N GLY A 414 -34.56 26.75 -1.00
CA GLY A 414 -33.27 27.26 -0.56
C GLY A 414 -32.91 26.78 0.84
N LEU A 415 -32.32 25.59 0.94
CA LEU A 415 -31.82 25.05 2.20
C LEU A 415 -30.34 25.38 2.39
N ASP A 416 -29.99 25.88 3.57
CA ASP A 416 -28.61 25.95 4.04
C ASP A 416 -28.53 25.36 5.45
N VAL A 417 -28.05 24.12 5.54
CA VAL A 417 -28.11 23.33 6.77
C VAL A 417 -26.79 22.63 7.07
N LEU A 418 -26.35 22.72 8.32
CA LEU A 418 -25.33 21.83 8.88
C LEU A 418 -26.03 20.54 9.29
N ALA A 419 -25.80 19.47 8.53
CA ALA A 419 -26.30 18.14 8.84
C ALA A 419 -25.22 17.34 9.58
N GLU A 420 -25.63 16.67 10.66
CA GLU A 420 -24.80 15.77 11.44
C GLU A 420 -25.54 14.45 11.62
N ALA A 421 -24.87 13.34 11.36
CA ALA A 421 -25.35 12.03 11.76
C ALA A 421 -24.35 11.39 12.72
N GLY A 422 -24.85 10.85 13.82
CA GLY A 422 -24.06 10.14 14.79
C GLY A 422 -24.67 8.81 15.18
N ALA A 423 -23.83 7.88 15.59
CA ALA A 423 -24.25 6.60 16.16
C ALA A 423 -23.47 6.33 17.45
N THR A 424 -24.14 5.76 18.45
CA THR A 424 -23.42 5.16 19.57
C THR A 424 -22.85 3.82 19.12
N ALA A 425 -21.61 3.53 19.53
CA ALA A 425 -20.96 2.27 19.24
C ALA A 425 -20.52 1.60 20.55
N PRO A 426 -21.47 1.14 21.40
CA PRO A 426 -21.14 0.61 22.72
C PRO A 426 -20.18 -0.58 22.64
N GLY A 427 -20.17 -1.29 21.52
CA GLY A 427 -19.32 -2.45 21.34
C GLY A 427 -17.96 -2.22 20.73
N LEU A 428 -17.67 -0.99 20.29
CA LEU A 428 -16.41 -0.67 19.64
C LEU A 428 -15.23 -0.94 20.57
N GLY A 429 -15.34 -0.55 21.85
CA GLY A 429 -14.28 -0.74 22.84
C GLY A 429 -13.95 -2.22 23.11
N TRP A 430 -14.96 -3.08 23.32
CA TRP A 430 -14.69 -4.51 23.57
C TRP A 430 -14.19 -5.20 22.29
N LEU A 431 -14.74 -4.89 21.11
CA LEU A 431 -14.26 -5.42 19.84
C LEU A 431 -12.80 -5.05 19.60
N ALA A 432 -12.45 -3.77 19.78
CA ALA A 432 -11.08 -3.30 19.62
C ALA A 432 -10.13 -3.98 20.63
N THR A 433 -10.59 -4.24 21.86
CA THR A 433 -9.85 -5.01 22.86
C THR A 433 -9.61 -6.46 22.41
N TRP A 434 -10.61 -7.16 21.88
CA TRP A 434 -10.44 -8.53 21.38
C TRP A 434 -9.55 -8.62 20.15
N VAL A 435 -9.65 -7.64 19.25
CA VAL A 435 -8.77 -7.51 18.09
C VAL A 435 -7.32 -7.34 18.57
N LEU A 436 -7.08 -6.48 19.57
CA LEU A 436 -5.76 -6.36 20.20
C LEU A 436 -5.28 -7.65 20.84
N VAL A 437 -6.10 -8.30 21.68
CA VAL A 437 -5.74 -9.55 22.36
C VAL A 437 -5.42 -10.65 21.35
N GLY A 438 -6.24 -10.80 20.31
CA GLY A 438 -5.98 -11.73 19.20
C GLY A 438 -4.66 -11.40 18.50
N GLY A 439 -4.39 -10.12 18.24
CA GLY A 439 -3.10 -9.65 17.74
C GLY A 439 -1.93 -10.08 18.64
N ILE A 440 -2.00 -9.84 19.96
CA ILE A 440 -0.96 -10.23 20.92
C ILE A 440 -0.73 -11.75 20.91
N VAL A 441 -1.79 -12.55 20.90
CA VAL A 441 -1.70 -14.02 20.90
C VAL A 441 -1.04 -14.52 19.61
N LEU A 442 -1.43 -13.99 18.45
CA LEU A 442 -0.78 -14.33 17.17
C LEU A 442 0.68 -13.89 17.14
N LEU A 443 1.02 -12.74 17.75
CA LEU A 443 2.41 -12.29 17.86
C LEU A 443 3.22 -13.29 18.67
N ALA A 444 2.72 -13.68 19.84
CA ALA A 444 3.39 -14.62 20.72
C ALA A 444 3.59 -15.98 20.02
N GLY A 445 2.55 -16.49 19.34
CA GLY A 445 2.65 -17.72 18.54
C GLY A 445 3.67 -17.61 17.40
N GLY A 446 3.65 -16.49 16.66
CA GLY A 446 4.61 -16.21 15.60
C GLY A 446 6.05 -16.14 16.10
N VAL A 447 6.27 -15.42 17.20
CA VAL A 447 7.58 -15.32 17.87
C VAL A 447 8.08 -16.69 18.32
N VAL A 448 7.23 -17.53 18.92
CA VAL A 448 7.63 -18.89 19.34
C VAL A 448 8.00 -19.76 18.14
N LEU A 449 7.21 -19.73 17.06
CA LEU A 449 7.46 -20.52 15.84
C LEU A 449 8.70 -20.06 15.06
N ILE A 450 9.13 -18.82 15.24
CA ILE A 450 10.40 -18.30 14.70
C ILE A 450 11.55 -18.63 15.67
N ALA A 451 11.42 -18.28 16.95
CA ALA A 451 12.50 -18.33 17.92
C ALA A 451 12.95 -19.76 18.28
N VAL A 452 12.02 -20.72 18.38
CA VAL A 452 12.35 -22.11 18.75
C VAL A 452 13.24 -22.81 17.73
N PRO A 453 12.90 -22.86 16.42
CA PRO A 453 13.77 -23.49 15.42
C PRO A 453 15.09 -22.74 15.25
N VAL A 454 15.07 -21.41 15.36
CA VAL A 454 16.28 -20.57 15.28
C VAL A 454 17.22 -20.83 16.46
N HIS A 455 16.71 -20.87 17.69
CA HIS A 455 17.52 -21.12 18.90
C HIS A 455 18.09 -22.55 18.95
N ARG A 456 17.33 -23.53 18.45
CA ARG A 456 17.82 -24.92 18.34
C ARG A 456 18.91 -25.07 17.27
N ALA A 457 18.80 -24.34 16.16
CA ALA A 457 19.85 -24.31 15.13
C ALA A 457 21.13 -23.63 15.65
N SER A 458 21.04 -22.61 16.50
CA SER A 458 22.21 -21.92 17.05
C SER A 458 22.97 -22.71 18.12
N ARG A 459 22.30 -23.53 18.94
CA ARG A 459 22.97 -24.36 19.98
C ARG A 459 23.81 -25.51 19.41
N GLN A 460 23.52 -25.95 18.18
CA GLN A 460 24.28 -27.01 17.51
C GLN A 460 25.59 -26.50 16.88
N LEU A 461 25.83 -25.18 16.93
CA LEU A 461 27.02 -24.52 16.37
C LEU A 461 28.08 -24.16 17.43
N GLN A 462 27.87 -24.50 18.71
CA GLN A 462 28.89 -24.36 19.75
C GLN A 462 29.66 -25.69 19.85
N PRO A 463 30.98 -25.71 19.55
CA PRO A 463 31.80 -26.88 19.84
C PRO A 463 31.91 -27.05 21.37
N GLN A 464 31.90 -28.31 21.83
CA GLN A 464 32.33 -28.65 23.19
C GLN A 464 33.84 -28.47 23.33
#